data_AF-A0A251XEC1-F1
#
_entry.id   AF-A0A251XEC1-F1
#
_cell.length_a   1.000
_cell.length_b   1.000
_cell.length_c   1.000
_cell.angle_alpha   90.00
_cell.angle_beta   90.00
_cell.angle_gamma   90.00
#
_symmetry.space_group_name_H-M   'P 1'
#
loop_
_entity.id
_entity.type
_entity.pdbx_description
1 polymer ?
#
loop_
_entity_poly.entity_id
_entity_poly.type
_entity_poly.pdbx_seq_one_letter_code
_entity_poly.pdbx_strand_id
1 'polypeptide(L)'
;MAAKAPGERTYSFDGEVGSLDHVLATRAGAAAVTGVGVWDINAPEWAAREYGGAATDGSSAFRSSDHDPVKVGLDTIRDASTLVGYADRLLVRSGQPVRYTVKLAAGATAPTGRVQVLDRGRAIASVDVTAADVGRATVTLPRLSRGIHLLTASYAGDDQAKGSSTVWPSIVLVW
;
A
#
# COMPACT_ATOMS: atom_id res chain seq x y z
N MET A 1 17.22 0.84 -7.84
CA MET A 1 18.43 0.03 -8.11
C MET A 1 18.14 -1.39 -7.63
N ALA A 2 18.67 -2.43 -8.27
CA ALA A 2 18.54 -3.78 -7.73
C ALA A 2 19.13 -3.78 -6.30
N ALA A 3 18.32 -4.14 -5.30
CA ALA A 3 18.83 -4.46 -3.98
C ALA A 3 19.58 -5.79 -4.13
N LYS A 4 20.85 -5.70 -4.51
CA LYS A 4 21.73 -6.87 -4.54
C LYS A 4 22.08 -7.22 -3.10
N ALA A 5 22.15 -8.50 -2.78
CA ALA A 5 22.94 -9.00 -1.67
C ALA A 5 24.39 -9.14 -2.19
N PRO A 6 25.26 -8.12 -2.01
CA PRO A 6 26.52 -8.05 -2.74
C PRO A 6 27.49 -9.08 -2.19
N GLY A 7 28.01 -9.96 -3.06
CA GLY A 7 28.97 -11.00 -2.67
C GLY A 7 28.33 -12.32 -2.24
N GLU A 8 27.01 -12.39 -2.16
CA GLU A 8 26.27 -13.62 -1.84
C GLU A 8 25.98 -14.42 -3.13
N ARG A 9 26.01 -15.75 -3.00
CA ARG A 9 25.78 -16.72 -4.07
C ARG A 9 24.71 -17.69 -3.59
N THR A 10 23.99 -18.32 -4.51
CA THR A 10 22.88 -19.23 -4.16
C THR A 10 23.11 -20.68 -4.58
N TYR A 11 24.11 -20.98 -5.42
CA TYR A 11 24.37 -22.36 -5.82
C TYR A 11 25.84 -22.62 -6.21
N SER A 12 26.18 -23.90 -6.30
CA SER A 12 27.40 -24.42 -6.92
C SER A 12 27.05 -25.44 -8.01
N PHE A 13 27.70 -25.37 -9.17
CA PHE A 13 27.51 -26.31 -10.28
C PHE A 13 28.82 -26.50 -11.03
N ASP A 14 29.24 -27.75 -11.25
CA ASP A 14 30.49 -28.10 -11.96
C ASP A 14 31.75 -27.34 -11.47
N GLY A 15 31.82 -27.04 -10.17
CA GLY A 15 32.95 -26.34 -9.56
C GLY A 15 32.89 -24.81 -9.69
N GLU A 16 31.84 -24.27 -10.30
CA GLU A 16 31.53 -22.84 -10.32
C GLU A 16 30.49 -22.50 -9.26
N VAL A 17 30.59 -21.29 -8.69
CA VAL A 17 29.63 -20.78 -7.71
C VAL A 17 28.95 -19.53 -8.26
N GLY A 18 27.63 -19.43 -8.15
CA GLY A 18 26.87 -18.34 -8.78
C GLY A 18 25.49 -18.11 -8.16
N SER A 19 24.67 -17.31 -8.84
CA SER A 19 23.24 -17.13 -8.52
C SER A 19 22.38 -17.11 -9.77
N LEU A 20 21.38 -17.99 -9.83
CA LEU A 20 20.32 -18.01 -10.85
C LEU A 20 18.96 -17.57 -10.27
N ASP A 21 18.88 -17.44 -8.95
CA ASP A 21 17.65 -17.10 -8.23
C ASP A 21 17.46 -15.59 -8.15
N HIS A 22 16.27 -15.12 -8.55
CA HIS A 22 15.96 -13.70 -8.62
C HIS A 22 14.57 -13.40 -8.06
N VAL A 23 14.47 -12.30 -7.31
CA VAL A 23 13.20 -11.68 -6.93
C VAL A 23 13.04 -10.38 -7.71
N LEU A 24 11.95 -10.27 -8.48
CA LEU A 24 11.63 -9.08 -9.25
C LEU A 24 10.49 -8.32 -8.58
N ALA A 25 10.64 -7.00 -8.46
CA ALA A 25 9.65 -6.12 -7.87
C ALA A 25 9.36 -4.92 -8.77
N THR A 26 8.10 -4.46 -8.75
CA THR A 26 7.74 -3.14 -9.31
C THR A 26 8.40 -2.03 -8.48
N ARG A 27 8.36 -0.78 -8.97
CA ARG A 27 8.90 0.37 -8.20
C ARG A 27 8.27 0.47 -6.80
N ALA A 28 6.96 0.29 -6.69
CA ALA A 28 6.24 0.32 -5.42
C ALA A 28 6.64 -0.86 -4.52
N GLY A 29 6.75 -2.07 -5.09
CA GLY A 29 7.23 -3.24 -4.35
C GLY A 29 8.66 -3.07 -3.84
N ALA A 30 9.55 -2.47 -4.63
CA ALA A 30 10.93 -2.21 -4.23
C ALA A 30 11.03 -1.18 -3.10
N ALA A 31 10.11 -0.22 -3.01
CA ALA A 31 10.05 0.74 -1.91
C ALA A 31 9.64 0.09 -0.57
N ALA A 32 8.94 -1.04 -0.63
CA ALA A 32 8.58 -1.83 0.53
C ALA A 32 9.70 -2.77 1.00
N VAL A 33 10.79 -2.94 0.23
CA VAL A 33 11.89 -3.85 0.61
C VAL A 33 12.73 -3.22 1.73
N THR A 34 12.81 -3.89 2.88
CA THR A 34 13.61 -3.46 4.03
C THR A 34 14.99 -4.09 4.06
N GLY A 35 15.19 -5.19 3.34
CA GLY A 35 16.46 -5.88 3.24
C GLY A 35 16.40 -7.08 2.31
N VAL A 36 17.55 -7.47 1.79
CA VAL A 36 17.74 -8.68 0.97
C VAL A 36 18.98 -9.40 1.48
N GLY A 37 18.92 -10.72 1.53
CA GLY A 37 20.07 -11.58 1.82
C GLY A 37 19.80 -13.01 1.39
N VAL A 38 20.80 -13.87 1.53
CA VAL A 38 20.75 -15.30 1.28
C VAL A 38 20.76 -16.00 2.63
N TRP A 39 19.84 -16.95 2.81
CA TRP A 39 19.94 -17.87 3.93
C TRP A 39 20.87 -19.00 3.52
N ASP A 40 22.12 -18.91 3.95
CA ASP A 40 23.12 -19.96 3.73
C ASP A 40 22.68 -21.24 4.46
N ILE A 41 22.25 -22.22 3.68
CA ILE A 41 21.90 -23.57 4.14
C ILE A 41 22.97 -24.57 3.70
N ASN A 42 24.18 -24.11 3.39
CA ASN A 42 25.28 -24.90 2.88
C ASN A 42 25.03 -25.51 1.49
N ALA A 43 24.25 -24.89 0.61
CA ALA A 43 24.06 -25.37 -0.77
C ALA A 43 25.36 -25.72 -1.57
N PRO A 44 26.54 -25.11 -1.32
CA PRO A 44 27.77 -25.49 -2.02
C PRO A 44 28.57 -26.68 -1.42
N GLU A 45 28.11 -27.35 -0.37
CA GLU A 45 28.73 -28.61 0.10
C GLU A 45 28.61 -29.80 -0.89
N TRP A 46 29.27 -30.91 -0.54
CA TRP A 46 29.32 -32.16 -1.30
C TRP A 46 27.96 -32.81 -1.57
N ALA A 47 27.82 -33.34 -2.79
CA ALA A 47 26.57 -33.86 -3.34
C ALA A 47 25.89 -34.95 -2.48
N ALA A 48 26.63 -35.77 -1.71
CA ALA A 48 25.97 -36.82 -0.94
C ALA A 48 25.18 -36.32 0.28
N ARG A 49 25.31 -35.04 0.67
CA ARG A 49 24.44 -34.42 1.68
C ARG A 49 23.14 -33.84 1.11
N GLU A 50 23.00 -33.75 -0.21
CA GLU A 50 21.79 -33.17 -0.84
C GLU A 50 20.54 -33.99 -0.52
N TYR A 51 19.37 -33.44 -0.83
CA TYR A 51 18.05 -34.02 -0.54
C TYR A 51 17.75 -35.39 -1.22
N GLY A 52 18.68 -35.93 -2.03
CA GLY A 52 18.65 -37.28 -2.57
C GLY A 52 19.91 -38.11 -2.33
N GLY A 53 20.84 -37.61 -1.52
CA GLY A 53 22.14 -38.24 -1.27
C GLY A 53 22.12 -39.34 -0.20
N ALA A 54 23.18 -40.15 -0.15
CA ALA A 54 23.29 -41.23 0.85
C ALA A 54 23.56 -40.73 2.28
N ALA A 55 23.92 -39.45 2.45
CA ALA A 55 24.28 -38.83 3.72
C ALA A 55 23.37 -37.65 4.08
N THR A 56 22.19 -37.54 3.46
CA THR A 56 21.20 -36.49 3.73
C THR A 56 20.84 -36.44 5.23
N ASP A 57 20.81 -35.23 5.78
CA ASP A 57 20.23 -34.98 7.10
C ASP A 57 18.80 -34.48 6.95
N GLY A 58 17.81 -35.32 7.27
CA GLY A 58 16.40 -34.96 7.24
C GLY A 58 15.93 -34.19 8.49
N SER A 59 16.82 -33.87 9.42
CA SER A 59 16.48 -33.26 10.72
C SER A 59 16.79 -31.77 10.80
N SER A 60 17.48 -31.19 9.81
CA SER A 60 17.83 -29.77 9.78
C SER A 60 17.49 -29.13 8.43
N ALA A 61 17.52 -27.79 8.39
CA ALA A 61 17.32 -27.02 7.16
C ALA A 61 18.59 -26.99 6.27
N PHE A 62 19.75 -27.31 6.83
CA PHE A 62 21.00 -27.35 6.08
C PHE A 62 20.94 -28.48 5.04
N ARG A 63 21.40 -28.20 3.82
CA ARG A 63 21.42 -29.15 2.69
C ARG A 63 20.06 -29.70 2.28
N SER A 64 18.99 -29.06 2.70
CA SER A 64 17.62 -29.39 2.28
C SER A 64 17.34 -29.04 0.80
N SER A 65 18.24 -28.30 0.16
CA SER A 65 18.21 -27.87 -1.23
C SER A 65 19.64 -27.75 -1.77
N ASP A 66 19.80 -27.87 -3.09
CA ASP A 66 21.02 -27.59 -3.87
C ASP A 66 21.19 -26.08 -4.16
N HIS A 67 20.20 -25.28 -3.76
CA HIS A 67 20.21 -23.82 -3.80
C HIS A 67 19.93 -23.21 -2.41
N ASP A 68 20.67 -22.15 -2.05
CA ASP A 68 20.42 -21.34 -0.87
C ASP A 68 19.23 -20.38 -1.10
N PRO A 69 18.23 -20.35 -0.20
CA PRO A 69 17.07 -19.47 -0.36
C PRO A 69 17.42 -17.97 -0.34
N VAL A 70 16.79 -17.21 -1.24
CA VAL A 70 16.80 -15.74 -1.17
C VAL A 70 15.77 -15.26 -0.15
N LYS A 71 16.22 -14.48 0.83
CA LYS A 71 15.40 -13.83 1.86
C LYS A 71 15.15 -12.36 1.51
N VAL A 72 13.89 -11.95 1.54
CA VAL A 72 13.48 -10.56 1.31
C VAL A 72 12.63 -10.08 2.47
N GLY A 73 13.07 -9.01 3.13
CA GLY A 73 12.28 -8.30 4.13
C GLY A 73 11.33 -7.31 3.45
N LEU A 74 10.07 -7.28 3.88
CA LEU A 74 9.05 -6.35 3.38
C LEU A 74 8.43 -5.57 4.53
N ASP A 75 8.31 -4.25 4.35
CA ASP A 75 7.43 -3.39 5.15
C ASP A 75 6.23 -2.98 4.30
N THR A 76 5.10 -3.65 4.58
CA THR A 76 3.82 -3.40 3.92
C THR A 76 2.78 -2.86 4.90
N ILE A 77 3.19 -2.47 6.11
CA ILE A 77 2.26 -1.99 7.12
C ILE A 77 1.85 -0.58 6.74
N ARG A 78 0.55 -0.41 6.46
CA ARG A 78 -0.06 0.89 6.25
C ARG A 78 -0.84 1.30 7.48
N ASP A 79 -0.70 2.56 7.86
CA ASP A 79 -1.46 3.13 8.97
C ASP A 79 -2.96 3.12 8.64
N ALA A 80 -3.79 2.81 9.65
CA ALA A 80 -5.21 3.00 9.51
C ALA A 80 -5.51 4.50 9.32
N SER A 81 -6.26 4.86 8.28
CA SER A 81 -6.67 6.24 8.07
C SER A 81 -8.07 6.51 8.62
N THR A 82 -8.29 7.76 9.01
CA THR A 82 -9.61 8.30 9.36
C THR A 82 -9.95 9.39 8.36
N LEU A 83 -11.16 9.32 7.79
CA LEU A 83 -11.69 10.31 6.87
C LEU A 83 -12.96 10.93 7.45
N VAL A 84 -12.93 12.24 7.64
CA VAL A 84 -14.09 13.06 8.02
C VAL A 84 -14.43 13.97 6.85
N GLY A 85 -15.71 14.10 6.53
CA GLY A 85 -16.18 14.94 5.44
C GLY A 85 -17.43 15.71 5.84
N TYR A 86 -17.50 16.98 5.45
CA TYR A 86 -18.64 17.83 5.75
C TYR A 86 -18.88 18.91 4.69
N ALA A 87 -20.15 19.15 4.38
CA ALA A 87 -20.57 20.30 3.59
C ALA A 87 -20.51 21.58 4.44
N ASP A 88 -20.30 22.73 3.78
CA ASP A 88 -20.26 24.02 4.46
C ASP A 88 -21.64 24.54 4.87
N ARG A 89 -22.73 23.92 4.40
CA ARG A 89 -24.12 24.31 4.69
C ARG A 89 -25.07 23.12 4.70
N LEU A 90 -26.03 23.14 5.62
CA LEU A 90 -27.15 22.18 5.66
C LEU A 90 -28.31 22.58 4.74
N LEU A 91 -28.57 23.89 4.57
CA LEU A 91 -29.69 24.41 3.78
C LEU A 91 -29.18 25.30 2.66
N VAL A 92 -29.57 25.02 1.42
CA VAL A 92 -29.02 25.66 0.22
C VAL A 92 -30.16 26.00 -0.74
N ARG A 93 -30.19 27.22 -1.28
CA ARG A 93 -31.13 27.54 -2.37
C ARG A 93 -30.66 26.91 -3.67
N SER A 94 -31.58 26.40 -4.48
CA SER A 94 -31.26 25.82 -5.78
C SER A 94 -30.37 26.75 -6.61
N GLY A 95 -29.31 26.18 -7.19
CA GLY A 95 -28.31 26.89 -7.99
C GLY A 95 -27.17 27.55 -7.21
N GLN A 96 -27.25 27.62 -5.87
CA GLN A 96 -26.13 28.08 -5.03
C GLN A 96 -25.04 27.00 -4.93
N PRO A 97 -23.75 27.39 -4.91
CA PRO A 97 -22.65 26.44 -4.76
C PRO A 97 -22.60 25.87 -3.33
N VAL A 98 -22.18 24.61 -3.22
CA VAL A 98 -21.90 23.91 -1.96
C VAL A 98 -20.44 23.49 -1.98
N ARG A 99 -19.72 23.74 -0.87
CA ARG A 99 -18.35 23.26 -0.72
C ARG A 99 -18.33 22.09 0.25
N TYR A 100 -17.53 21.09 -0.06
CA TYR A 100 -17.31 19.93 0.79
C TYR A 100 -15.85 19.91 1.24
N THR A 101 -15.64 19.91 2.55
CA THR A 101 -14.31 19.80 3.15
C THR A 101 -14.08 18.38 3.60
N VAL A 102 -12.88 17.86 3.35
CA VAL A 102 -12.40 16.59 3.87
C VAL A 102 -11.25 16.83 4.85
N LYS A 103 -11.18 16.01 5.89
CA LYS A 103 -10.05 15.89 6.81
C LYS A 103 -9.62 14.43 6.82
N LEU A 104 -8.40 14.18 6.37
CA LEU A 104 -7.77 12.89 6.21
C LEU A 104 -6.55 12.81 7.13
N ALA A 105 -6.48 11.78 7.95
CA ALA A 105 -5.37 11.55 8.87
C ALA A 105 -5.02 10.06 8.92
N ALA A 106 -3.75 9.74 9.10
CA ALA A 106 -3.23 8.40 9.44
C ALA A 106 -1.90 8.59 10.17
N GLY A 107 -1.61 7.76 11.16
CA GLY A 107 -0.34 7.81 11.89
C GLY A 107 0.06 9.22 12.37
N ALA A 108 1.35 9.54 12.23
CA ALA A 108 1.92 10.83 12.61
C ALA A 108 1.98 11.86 11.46
N THR A 109 1.79 11.44 10.20
CA THR A 109 1.90 12.31 9.02
C THR A 109 0.62 12.22 8.20
N ALA A 110 0.06 13.37 7.84
CA ALA A 110 -1.18 13.41 7.06
C ALA A 110 -1.01 12.70 5.70
N PRO A 111 -1.90 11.75 5.36
CA PRO A 111 -1.85 11.05 4.08
C PRO A 111 -2.08 12.00 2.90
N THR A 112 -1.64 11.55 1.73
CA THR A 112 -1.89 12.27 0.48
C THR A 112 -2.74 11.44 -0.47
N GLY A 113 -3.21 12.08 -1.53
CA GLY A 113 -3.90 11.41 -2.62
C GLY A 113 -5.35 11.84 -2.78
N ARG A 114 -6.07 11.09 -3.61
CA ARG A 114 -7.39 11.48 -4.09
C ARG A 114 -8.49 10.97 -3.19
N VAL A 115 -9.39 11.87 -2.78
CA VAL A 115 -10.63 11.57 -2.08
C VAL A 115 -11.81 11.80 -3.02
N GLN A 116 -12.71 10.82 -3.11
CA GLN A 116 -13.96 10.95 -3.86
C GLN A 116 -15.08 11.43 -2.94
N VAL A 117 -15.90 12.36 -3.40
CA VAL A 117 -17.13 12.79 -2.71
C VAL A 117 -18.31 12.17 -3.42
N LEU A 118 -19.20 11.54 -2.65
CA LEU A 118 -20.34 10.80 -3.14
C LEU A 118 -21.64 11.39 -2.59
N ASP A 119 -22.66 11.46 -3.42
CA ASP A 119 -24.04 11.69 -3.00
C ASP A 119 -24.82 10.38 -3.13
N ARG A 120 -25.33 9.88 -1.99
CA ARG A 120 -26.04 8.58 -1.93
C ARG A 120 -25.27 7.43 -2.59
N GLY A 121 -23.95 7.40 -2.41
CA GLY A 121 -23.07 6.38 -2.96
C GLY A 121 -22.66 6.58 -4.42
N ARG A 122 -23.17 7.61 -5.12
CA ARG A 122 -22.68 7.97 -6.46
C ARG A 122 -21.60 9.04 -6.34
N ALA A 123 -20.42 8.78 -6.90
CA ALA A 123 -19.36 9.79 -6.98
C ALA A 123 -19.83 11.02 -7.80
N ILE A 124 -19.67 12.21 -7.21
CA ILE A 124 -20.06 13.49 -7.82
C ILE A 124 -18.89 14.46 -7.94
N ALA A 125 -17.85 14.31 -7.13
CA ALA A 125 -16.65 15.15 -7.18
C ALA A 125 -15.43 14.38 -6.66
N SER A 126 -14.25 14.94 -6.88
CA SER A 126 -13.01 14.47 -6.26
C SER A 126 -12.18 15.66 -5.80
N VAL A 127 -11.39 15.45 -4.75
CA VAL A 127 -10.43 16.42 -4.23
C VAL A 127 -9.10 15.71 -4.00
N ASP A 128 -8.01 16.31 -4.47
CA ASP A 128 -6.66 15.82 -4.20
C ASP A 128 -6.16 16.47 -2.90
N VAL A 129 -5.74 15.65 -1.94
CA VAL A 129 -5.09 16.07 -0.70
C VAL A 129 -3.59 16.00 -0.92
N THR A 130 -2.94 17.16 -0.99
CA THR A 130 -1.49 17.26 -1.18
C THR A 130 -0.77 17.36 0.18
N ALA A 131 0.55 17.23 0.17
CA ALA A 131 1.35 17.41 1.37
C ALA A 131 1.18 18.83 1.98
N ALA A 132 0.93 19.85 1.16
CA ALA A 132 0.72 21.23 1.60
C ALA A 132 -0.63 21.43 2.33
N ASP A 133 -1.60 20.55 2.08
CA ASP A 133 -2.94 20.61 2.69
C ASP A 133 -2.96 20.10 4.13
N VAL A 134 -1.90 19.40 4.57
CA VAL A 134 -1.80 18.80 5.91
C VAL A 134 -3.06 18.02 6.27
N GLY A 135 -3.52 17.19 5.32
CA GLY A 135 -4.70 16.35 5.47
C GLY A 135 -6.04 17.05 5.29
N ARG A 136 -6.09 18.34 4.95
CA ARG A 136 -7.35 19.08 4.79
C ARG A 136 -7.49 19.72 3.43
N ALA A 137 -8.45 19.22 2.63
CA ALA A 137 -8.77 19.79 1.32
C ALA A 137 -10.25 20.13 1.20
N THR A 138 -10.59 21.06 0.29
CA THR A 138 -11.97 21.49 0.04
C THR A 138 -12.25 21.49 -1.46
N VAL A 139 -13.44 21.02 -1.85
CA VAL A 139 -13.91 21.03 -3.24
C VAL A 139 -15.28 21.66 -3.35
N THR A 140 -15.49 22.45 -4.41
CA THR A 140 -16.83 22.92 -4.79
C THR A 140 -17.55 21.81 -5.54
N LEU A 141 -18.72 21.43 -5.06
CA LEU A 141 -19.52 20.37 -5.68
C LEU A 141 -20.16 20.86 -6.99
N PRO A 142 -20.46 19.93 -7.92
CA PRO A 142 -21.39 20.23 -9.01
C PRO A 142 -22.74 20.72 -8.48
N ARG A 143 -23.54 21.34 -9.35
CA ARG A 143 -24.90 21.76 -8.99
C ARG A 143 -25.70 20.57 -8.48
N LEU A 144 -26.12 20.67 -7.22
CA LEU A 144 -27.02 19.71 -6.60
C LEU A 144 -28.47 20.01 -7.02
N SER A 145 -29.23 18.97 -7.35
CA SER A 145 -30.66 19.06 -7.63
C SER A 145 -31.44 19.49 -6.39
N ARG A 146 -32.69 19.91 -6.53
CA ARG A 146 -33.57 20.09 -5.37
C ARG A 146 -33.77 18.76 -4.63
N GLY A 147 -33.88 18.84 -3.31
CA GLY A 147 -34.08 17.69 -2.43
C GLY A 147 -32.97 17.53 -1.40
N ILE A 148 -33.06 16.44 -0.63
CA ILE A 148 -32.03 16.06 0.34
C ILE A 148 -30.83 15.51 -0.44
N HIS A 149 -29.62 15.61 0.10
CA HIS A 149 -28.40 15.00 -0.39
C HIS A 149 -27.66 14.40 0.81
N LEU A 150 -27.14 13.19 0.64
CA LEU A 150 -26.42 12.45 1.68
C LEU A 150 -24.97 12.32 1.23
N LEU A 151 -24.15 13.29 1.65
CA LEU A 151 -22.79 13.46 1.14
C LEU A 151 -21.79 12.70 2.01
N THR A 152 -21.13 11.73 1.40
CA THR A 152 -20.06 10.92 2.00
C THR A 152 -18.76 11.14 1.23
N ALA A 153 -17.64 10.70 1.78
CA ALA A 153 -16.37 10.66 1.07
C ALA A 153 -15.66 9.32 1.24
N SER A 154 -14.90 8.92 0.22
CA SER A 154 -14.07 7.71 0.21
C SER A 154 -12.65 8.01 -0.22
N TYR A 155 -11.70 7.35 0.44
CA TYR A 155 -10.27 7.40 0.17
C TYR A 155 -9.77 5.97 -0.03
N ALA A 156 -9.09 5.71 -1.15
CA ALA A 156 -8.64 4.36 -1.48
C ALA A 156 -7.40 3.91 -0.68
N GLY A 157 -6.71 4.85 -0.03
CA GLY A 157 -5.39 4.63 0.54
C GLY A 157 -4.27 5.14 -0.36
N ASP A 158 -3.08 5.20 0.19
CA ASP A 158 -1.82 5.41 -0.53
C ASP A 158 -0.78 4.37 -0.06
N ASP A 159 0.50 4.60 -0.33
CA ASP A 159 1.58 3.69 0.08
C ASP A 159 1.78 3.65 1.61
N GLN A 160 1.32 4.67 2.34
CA GLN A 160 1.50 4.85 3.78
C GLN A 160 0.20 4.59 4.57
N ALA A 161 -0.97 4.81 3.96
CA ALA A 161 -2.26 4.81 4.63
C ALA A 161 -3.25 3.83 3.97
N LYS A 162 -3.99 3.08 4.79
CA LYS A 162 -5.11 2.24 4.33
C LYS A 162 -6.26 3.11 3.84
N GLY A 163 -7.08 2.57 2.95
CA GLY A 163 -8.32 3.23 2.54
C GLY A 163 -9.31 3.39 3.70
N SER A 164 -10.14 4.43 3.61
CA SER A 164 -11.18 4.73 4.59
C SER A 164 -12.36 5.45 3.93
N SER A 165 -13.46 5.58 4.66
CA SER A 165 -14.64 6.30 4.22
C SER A 165 -15.29 7.00 5.39
N THR A 166 -16.03 8.08 5.12
CA THR A 166 -16.80 8.78 6.15
C THR A 166 -17.85 7.84 6.75
N VAL A 167 -17.93 7.80 8.07
CA VAL A 167 -18.91 6.97 8.79
C VAL A 167 -20.32 7.59 8.75
N TRP A 168 -20.42 8.91 8.82
CA TRP A 168 -21.68 9.65 8.78
C TRP A 168 -21.76 10.58 7.58
N PRO A 169 -22.89 10.60 6.84
CA PRO A 169 -23.07 11.53 5.76
C PRO A 169 -23.28 12.95 6.29
N SER A 170 -22.73 13.93 5.58
CA SER A 170 -23.17 15.31 5.71
C SER A 170 -24.45 15.51 4.93
N ILE A 171 -25.51 15.97 5.60
CA ILE A 171 -26.81 16.19 4.98
C ILE A 171 -26.84 17.60 4.39
N VAL A 172 -27.35 17.72 3.17
CA VAL A 172 -27.63 19.01 2.52
C VAL A 172 -29.04 18.97 1.94
N LEU A 173 -29.90 19.92 2.31
CA LEU A 173 -31.22 20.12 1.70
C LEU A 173 -31.15 21.30 0.74
N VAL A 174 -31.48 21.03 -0.52
CA VAL A 174 -31.57 22.03 -1.58
C VAL A 174 -33.04 22.35 -1.85
N TRP A 175 -33.43 23.62 -1.71
CA TRP A 175 -34.81 24.08 -1.87
C TRP A 175 -34.98 25.17 -2.93
#